data_AF-A0AAW1I971-F1
#
_entry.id   AF-A0AAW1I971-F1
#
_cell.length_a   1.000
_cell.length_b   1.000
_cell.length_c   1.000
_cell.angle_alpha   90.00
_cell.angle_beta   90.00
_cell.angle_gamma   90.00
#
_symmetry.space_group_name_H-M   'P 1'
#
loop_
_entity.id
_entity.type
_entity.pdbx_description
1 polymer ?
#
loop_
_entity_poly.entity_id
_entity_poly.type
_entity_poly.pdbx_seq_one_letter_code
_entity_poly.pdbx_strand_id
1 'polypeptide(L)'
;MYSSVRSLEDLAKSLTLSVRTTGRDVSYLVESVSSRDLWRYLSVVAVNFLTFLAWVSYLCGSPSCCHYTRKTILYLKLRIFLTCFLTIALWVLGSISFLLGGHAQIIICNPLYQDRFIILSKILDEYRLISKQGFFRDILKSNQSLKIEDILRNCQLDQSAYTTFHLENRIDIPKIFNYQSWDDLQIIFNEFQFPTDNLKIFADDLETNLERYSQAASRNRFRDIRSKMSFPITYKDLGTFHDQLYTVGKQISDKKSADNFEKIAVKMEEIIKNELKSVENYRDNVLYKLTTLEILLQSISTNIRDYLDKLVNAQIFLEDHGQILAGKGQDRKMQTNLHDLQKYLSEQIRDKIGRCKPIWDVFHHLREHICKSAIEPLNALSFSYFTSIFIFLCLTPIIINSIGYYKELSVNFSGSSSNGNFEQELSMRDQGVWTSPQSRSTSISIHNLPVLVSPLND
;
A
#
# COMPACT_ATOMS: atom_id res chain seq x y z
N MET A 1 -28.23 14.45 -5.62
CA MET A 1 -27.28 13.32 -5.44
C MET A 1 -27.20 12.41 -6.68
N TYR A 2 -28.32 11.89 -7.20
CA TYR A 2 -28.32 10.96 -8.35
C TYR A 2 -27.61 11.49 -9.61
N SER A 3 -27.80 12.76 -10.01
CA SER A 3 -27.11 13.31 -11.19
C SER A 3 -25.61 13.52 -10.99
N SER A 4 -25.19 13.86 -9.77
CA SER A 4 -23.78 14.06 -9.41
C SER A 4 -23.02 12.74 -9.26
N VAL A 5 -23.68 11.69 -8.77
CA VAL A 5 -23.11 10.34 -8.73
C VAL A 5 -23.02 9.76 -10.14
N ARG A 6 -24.03 9.99 -10.98
CA ARG A 6 -24.03 9.55 -12.38
C ARG A 6 -22.96 10.25 -13.21
N SER A 7 -22.74 11.56 -13.01
CA SER A 7 -21.64 12.26 -13.69
C SER A 7 -20.27 11.77 -13.25
N LEU A 8 -20.10 11.40 -11.97
CA LEU A 8 -18.86 10.79 -11.46
C LEU A 8 -18.64 9.39 -12.04
N GLU A 9 -19.69 8.58 -12.15
CA GLU A 9 -19.66 7.24 -12.73
C GLU A 9 -19.36 7.28 -14.24
N ASP A 10 -19.98 8.20 -14.97
CA ASP A 10 -19.74 8.41 -16.39
C ASP A 10 -18.30 8.90 -16.64
N LEU A 11 -17.77 9.76 -15.75
CA LEU A 11 -16.39 10.23 -15.80
C LEU A 11 -15.40 9.12 -15.45
N ALA A 12 -15.69 8.29 -14.43
CA ALA A 12 -14.86 7.14 -14.06
C ALA A 12 -14.85 6.06 -15.15
N LYS A 13 -16.00 5.78 -15.78
CA LYS A 13 -16.10 4.84 -16.92
C LYS A 13 -15.36 5.37 -18.14
N SER A 14 -15.55 6.64 -18.48
CA SER A 14 -14.82 7.34 -19.55
C SER A 14 -13.30 7.28 -19.32
N LEU A 15 -12.85 7.59 -18.10
CA LEU A 15 -11.44 7.54 -17.72
C LEU A 15 -10.89 6.12 -17.84
N THR A 16 -11.60 5.12 -17.30
CA THR A 16 -11.18 3.72 -17.34
C THR A 16 -11.11 3.19 -18.76
N LEU A 17 -12.08 3.55 -19.61
CA LEU A 17 -12.09 3.21 -21.03
C LEU A 17 -10.92 3.88 -21.76
N SER A 18 -10.74 5.19 -21.58
CA SER A 18 -9.65 5.94 -22.22
C SER A 18 -8.27 5.43 -21.78
N VAL A 19 -8.08 5.14 -20.49
CA VAL A 19 -6.83 4.58 -19.98
C VAL A 19 -6.60 3.17 -20.51
N ARG A 20 -7.64 2.34 -20.63
CA ARG A 20 -7.51 1.00 -21.22
C ARG A 20 -7.23 1.04 -22.72
N THR A 21 -7.88 1.93 -23.47
CA THR A 21 -7.64 2.06 -24.92
C THR A 21 -6.25 2.63 -25.17
N THR A 22 -5.88 3.72 -24.49
CA THR A 22 -4.53 4.28 -24.60
C THR A 22 -3.48 3.31 -24.09
N GLY A 23 -3.75 2.54 -23.04
CA GLY A 23 -2.86 1.48 -22.57
C GLY A 23 -2.67 0.37 -23.60
N ARG A 24 -3.72 -0.02 -24.34
CA ARG A 24 -3.66 -1.01 -25.42
C ARG A 24 -2.93 -0.49 -26.66
N ASP A 25 -3.16 0.77 -27.02
CA ASP A 25 -2.48 1.42 -28.15
C ASP A 25 -0.99 1.61 -27.84
N VAL A 26 -0.67 2.00 -26.60
CA VAL A 26 0.71 2.09 -26.11
C VAL A 26 1.35 0.71 -26.05
N SER A 27 0.67 -0.34 -25.57
CA SER A 27 1.25 -1.69 -25.55
C SER A 27 1.51 -2.23 -26.96
N TYR A 28 0.60 -1.98 -27.90
CA TYR A 28 0.79 -2.36 -29.31
C TYR A 28 1.92 -1.57 -29.97
N LEU A 29 2.05 -0.27 -29.67
CA LEU A 29 3.18 0.54 -30.13
C LEU A 29 4.49 0.04 -29.49
N VAL A 30 4.51 -0.28 -28.20
CA VAL A 30 5.68 -0.80 -27.50
C VAL A 30 6.10 -2.17 -28.06
N GLU A 31 5.15 -3.05 -28.37
CA GLU A 31 5.43 -4.38 -28.93
C GLU A 31 5.89 -4.30 -30.40
N SER A 32 5.24 -3.46 -31.20
CA SER A 32 5.64 -3.15 -32.58
C SER A 32 7.02 -2.52 -32.65
N VAL A 33 7.33 -1.58 -31.76
CA VAL A 33 8.64 -0.90 -31.70
C VAL A 33 9.72 -1.83 -31.12
N SER A 34 9.41 -2.65 -30.12
CA SER A 34 10.33 -3.67 -29.57
C SER A 34 10.79 -4.67 -30.65
N SER A 35 9.88 -5.13 -31.51
CA SER A 35 10.24 -5.98 -32.65
C SER A 35 11.19 -5.28 -33.64
N ARG A 36 11.07 -3.95 -33.79
CA ARG A 36 11.95 -3.12 -34.64
C ARG A 36 13.29 -2.82 -33.98
N ASP A 37 13.37 -2.81 -32.65
CA ASP A 37 14.63 -2.62 -31.93
C ASP A 37 15.61 -3.76 -32.23
N LEU A 38 15.13 -5.01 -32.27
CA LEU A 38 15.97 -6.17 -32.64
C LEU A 38 16.55 -6.04 -34.05
N TRP A 39 15.73 -5.64 -35.03
CA TRP A 39 16.21 -5.40 -36.39
C TRP A 39 17.19 -4.22 -36.49
N ARG A 40 17.02 -3.19 -35.66
CA ARG A 40 17.96 -2.06 -35.58
C ARG A 40 19.31 -2.49 -34.99
N TYR A 41 19.31 -3.28 -33.91
CA TYR A 41 20.57 -3.81 -33.37
C TYR A 41 21.25 -4.78 -34.34
N LEU A 42 20.47 -5.63 -35.01
CA LEU A 42 20.99 -6.52 -36.04
C LEU A 42 21.60 -5.75 -37.22
N SER A 43 21.00 -4.63 -37.63
CA SER A 43 21.54 -3.79 -38.71
C SER A 43 22.83 -3.08 -38.28
N VAL A 44 22.92 -2.58 -37.03
CA VAL A 44 24.16 -2.01 -36.47
C VAL A 44 25.27 -3.05 -36.47
N VAL A 45 25.01 -4.25 -35.95
CA VAL A 45 25.99 -5.35 -35.89
C VAL A 45 26.38 -5.79 -37.30
N ALA A 46 25.43 -5.91 -38.22
CA ALA A 46 25.69 -6.31 -39.60
C ALA A 46 26.56 -5.29 -40.33
N VAL A 47 26.30 -3.98 -40.18
CA VAL A 47 27.12 -2.95 -40.84
C VAL A 47 28.52 -2.90 -40.22
N ASN A 48 28.65 -3.03 -38.90
CA ASN A 48 29.96 -3.13 -38.25
C ASN A 48 30.72 -4.39 -38.69
N PHE A 49 30.03 -5.54 -38.83
CA PHE A 49 30.62 -6.79 -39.30
C PHE A 49 31.03 -6.72 -40.78
N LEU A 50 30.21 -6.15 -41.66
CA LEU A 50 30.54 -5.91 -43.06
C LEU A 50 31.73 -4.96 -43.21
N THR A 51 31.78 -3.93 -42.36
CA THR A 51 32.92 -3.01 -42.31
C THR A 51 34.15 -3.79 -41.86
N PHE A 52 34.08 -4.58 -40.79
CA PHE A 52 35.17 -5.45 -40.32
C PHE A 52 35.65 -6.45 -41.39
N LEU A 53 34.75 -7.08 -42.14
CA LEU A 53 35.12 -7.95 -43.26
C LEU A 53 35.83 -7.17 -44.37
N ALA A 54 35.38 -5.95 -44.67
CA ALA A 54 36.08 -5.06 -45.59
C ALA A 54 37.48 -4.71 -45.06
N TRP A 55 37.64 -4.47 -43.75
CA TRP A 55 38.92 -4.27 -43.05
C TRP A 55 39.86 -5.47 -43.21
N VAL A 56 39.39 -6.68 -42.87
CA VAL A 56 40.16 -7.93 -43.01
C VAL A 56 40.56 -8.18 -44.46
N SER A 57 39.65 -7.90 -45.40
CA SER A 57 39.93 -7.99 -46.84
C SER A 57 40.96 -6.96 -47.30
N TYR A 58 40.99 -5.78 -46.68
CA TYR A 58 41.96 -4.71 -46.94
C TYR A 58 43.37 -5.08 -46.43
N LEU A 59 43.46 -5.72 -45.26
CA LEU A 59 44.70 -6.18 -44.63
C LEU A 59 45.25 -7.48 -45.24
N CYS A 60 44.38 -8.45 -45.56
CA CYS A 60 44.76 -9.75 -46.12
C CYS A 60 45.14 -9.69 -47.62
N GLY A 61 45.05 -8.49 -48.24
CA GLY A 61 45.68 -8.19 -49.52
C GLY A 61 47.18 -7.89 -49.44
N SER A 62 47.76 -7.91 -48.23
CA SER A 62 49.19 -7.81 -47.95
C SER A 62 49.91 -9.16 -48.23
N PRO A 63 51.22 -9.18 -48.57
CA PRO A 63 51.83 -10.11 -49.53
C PRO A 63 52.34 -11.43 -48.92
N SER A 64 51.54 -12.13 -48.12
CA SER A 64 52.00 -13.37 -47.49
C SER A 64 51.44 -14.66 -48.09
N CYS A 65 50.42 -14.62 -48.95
CA CYS A 65 49.70 -15.86 -49.33
C CYS A 65 49.49 -16.19 -50.82
N CYS A 66 49.78 -15.31 -51.79
CA CYS A 66 49.51 -15.64 -53.21
C CYS A 66 50.60 -15.15 -54.17
N HIS A 67 50.91 -16.00 -55.16
CA HIS A 67 51.94 -15.82 -56.18
C HIS A 67 51.79 -14.49 -56.94
N TYR A 68 52.94 -13.86 -57.20
CA TYR A 68 53.04 -12.54 -57.80
C TYR A 68 52.53 -12.51 -59.25
N THR A 69 51.41 -11.81 -59.50
CA THR A 69 50.86 -11.66 -60.85
C THR A 69 50.40 -10.23 -61.13
N ARG A 70 50.43 -9.82 -62.40
CA ARG A 70 49.89 -8.53 -62.88
C ARG A 70 48.41 -8.31 -62.50
N LYS A 71 47.68 -9.40 -62.21
CA LYS A 71 46.28 -9.38 -61.74
C LYS A 71 46.17 -8.80 -60.32
N THR A 72 47.17 -8.98 -59.45
CA THR A 72 47.16 -8.46 -58.06
C THR A 72 47.08 -6.94 -58.01
N ILE A 73 47.78 -6.22 -58.91
CA ILE A 73 47.72 -4.76 -59.01
C ILE A 73 46.33 -4.28 -59.46
N LEU A 74 45.67 -5.02 -60.38
CA LEU A 74 44.31 -4.71 -60.83
C LEU A 74 43.30 -4.89 -59.68
N TYR A 75 43.41 -5.98 -58.91
CA TYR A 75 42.55 -6.23 -57.75
C TYR A 75 42.74 -5.18 -56.64
N LEU A 76 43.96 -4.74 -56.37
CA LEU A 76 44.25 -3.65 -55.41
C LEU A 76 43.60 -2.33 -55.85
N LYS A 77 43.70 -1.96 -57.14
CA LYS A 77 43.04 -0.75 -57.67
C LYS A 77 41.52 -0.83 -57.60
N LEU A 78 40.93 -1.96 -57.97
CA LEU A 78 39.48 -2.17 -57.91
C LEU A 78 38.96 -2.11 -56.46
N ARG A 79 39.71 -2.67 -55.51
CA ARG A 79 39.37 -2.62 -54.08
C ARG A 79 39.40 -1.20 -53.53
N ILE A 80 40.42 -0.41 -53.85
CA ILE A 80 40.51 1.01 -53.45
C ILE A 80 39.31 1.80 -53.98
N PHE A 81 38.91 1.54 -55.23
CA PHE A 81 37.74 2.20 -55.83
C PHE A 81 36.44 1.83 -55.10
N LEU A 82 36.23 0.53 -54.83
CA LEU A 82 35.05 0.04 -54.10
C LEU A 82 34.99 0.60 -52.66
N THR A 83 36.12 0.63 -51.96
CA THR A 83 36.19 1.17 -50.59
C THR A 83 35.96 2.67 -50.57
N CYS A 84 36.40 3.42 -51.58
CA CYS A 84 36.10 4.85 -51.70
C CYS A 84 34.58 5.09 -51.77
N PHE A 85 33.87 4.33 -52.61
CA PHE A 85 32.41 4.41 -52.69
C PHE A 85 31.73 4.04 -51.35
N LEU A 86 32.22 2.99 -50.68
CA LEU A 86 31.74 2.58 -49.36
C LEU A 86 31.97 3.68 -48.31
N THR A 87 33.13 4.33 -48.30
CA THR A 87 33.42 5.42 -47.35
C THR A 87 32.53 6.64 -47.57
N ILE A 88 32.21 6.99 -48.82
CA ILE A 88 31.26 8.07 -49.13
C ILE A 88 29.87 7.71 -48.60
N ALA A 89 29.42 6.47 -48.83
CA ALA A 89 28.14 6.00 -48.32
C ALA A 89 28.09 6.02 -46.78
N LEU A 90 29.15 5.54 -46.10
CA LEU A 90 29.27 5.58 -44.65
C LEU A 90 29.33 7.01 -44.11
N TRP A 91 29.95 7.94 -44.82
CA TRP A 91 30.01 9.34 -44.43
C TRP A 91 28.64 10.02 -44.50
N VAL A 92 27.88 9.75 -45.57
CA VAL A 92 26.49 10.23 -45.70
C VAL A 92 25.60 9.65 -44.61
N LEU A 93 25.65 8.33 -44.38
CA LEU A 93 24.87 7.66 -43.35
C LEU A 93 25.26 8.12 -41.93
N GLY A 94 26.55 8.31 -41.67
CA GLY A 94 27.08 8.86 -40.42
C GLY A 94 26.63 10.28 -40.16
N SER A 95 26.66 11.13 -41.18
CA SER A 95 26.20 12.53 -41.08
C SER A 95 24.70 12.61 -40.82
N ILE A 96 23.88 11.81 -41.52
CA ILE A 96 22.42 11.73 -41.28
C ILE A 96 22.14 11.23 -39.86
N SER A 97 22.82 10.17 -39.42
CA SER A 97 22.62 9.60 -38.08
C SER A 97 23.03 10.59 -36.98
N PHE A 98 24.12 11.33 -37.19
CA PHE A 98 24.58 12.36 -36.26
C PHE A 98 23.63 13.54 -36.19
N LEU A 99 23.16 14.06 -37.33
CA LEU A 99 22.18 15.14 -37.36
C LEU A 99 20.90 14.73 -36.63
N LEU A 100 20.34 13.56 -36.96
CA LEU A 100 19.11 13.11 -36.32
C LEU A 100 19.32 12.79 -34.83
N GLY A 101 20.33 12.01 -34.47
CA GLY A 101 20.59 11.59 -33.09
C GLY A 101 21.03 12.75 -32.19
N GLY A 102 21.94 13.61 -32.67
CA GLY A 102 22.46 14.75 -31.92
C GLY A 102 21.39 15.81 -31.68
N HIS A 103 20.62 16.18 -32.71
CA HIS A 103 19.51 17.11 -32.54
C HIS A 103 18.38 16.50 -31.70
N ALA A 104 18.05 15.22 -31.88
CA ALA A 104 17.01 14.57 -31.06
C ALA A 104 17.40 14.49 -29.57
N GLN A 105 18.68 14.28 -29.26
CA GLN A 105 19.16 14.29 -27.87
C GLN A 105 18.91 15.64 -27.19
N ILE A 106 19.25 16.75 -27.87
CA ILE A 106 19.14 18.09 -27.32
C ILE A 106 17.68 18.59 -27.32
N ILE A 107 16.92 18.31 -28.39
CA ILE A 107 15.57 18.85 -28.58
C ILE A 107 14.51 18.00 -27.86
N ILE A 108 14.68 16.67 -27.80
CA ILE A 108 13.68 15.76 -27.24
C ILE A 108 14.13 15.30 -25.85
N CYS A 109 15.28 14.64 -25.74
CA CYS A 109 15.66 13.98 -24.50
C CYS A 109 15.98 14.94 -23.36
N ASN A 110 16.75 15.98 -23.60
CA ASN A 110 17.11 16.94 -22.56
C ASN A 110 15.85 17.60 -21.92
N PRO A 111 14.86 18.10 -22.69
CA PRO A 111 13.61 18.62 -22.13
C PRO A 111 12.77 17.56 -21.39
N LEU A 112 12.75 16.32 -21.88
CA LEU A 112 11.99 15.23 -21.26
C LEU A 112 12.57 14.80 -19.91
N TYR A 113 13.88 14.94 -19.69
CA TYR A 113 14.56 14.57 -18.44
C TYR A 113 14.73 15.72 -17.43
N GLN A 114 14.38 16.95 -17.79
CA GLN A 114 14.51 18.10 -16.90
C GLN A 114 13.48 18.04 -15.76
N ASP A 115 13.93 18.23 -14.50
CA ASP A 115 13.13 18.06 -13.28
C ASP A 115 11.84 18.90 -13.19
N ARG A 116 11.74 19.97 -13.98
CA ARG A 116 10.58 20.89 -13.97
C ARG A 116 9.75 20.84 -15.24
N PHE A 117 10.13 20.07 -16.24
CA PHE A 117 9.43 19.95 -17.53
C PHE A 117 9.07 21.29 -18.22
N ILE A 118 9.71 22.41 -17.87
CA ILE A 118 9.34 23.78 -18.28
C ILE A 118 9.38 23.95 -19.81
N ILE A 119 10.38 23.33 -20.44
CA ILE A 119 10.55 23.42 -21.90
C ILE A 119 9.49 22.55 -22.59
N LEU A 120 9.21 21.37 -22.03
CA LEU A 120 8.19 20.47 -22.54
C LEU A 120 6.78 21.08 -22.41
N SER A 121 6.48 21.71 -21.27
CA SER A 121 5.20 22.39 -21.05
C SER A 121 5.01 23.55 -22.01
N LYS A 122 6.01 24.41 -22.20
CA LYS A 122 5.96 25.50 -23.19
C LYS A 122 5.68 24.99 -24.60
N ILE A 123 6.38 23.97 -25.08
CA ILE A 123 6.19 23.43 -26.44
C ILE A 123 4.80 22.81 -26.60
N LEU A 124 4.32 22.06 -25.60
CA LEU A 124 3.00 21.42 -25.64
C LEU A 124 1.85 22.42 -25.52
N ASP A 125 1.99 23.42 -24.66
CA ASP A 125 1.00 24.47 -24.44
C ASP A 125 0.93 25.42 -25.66
N GLU A 126 2.08 25.79 -26.22
CA GLU A 126 2.19 26.70 -27.37
C GLU A 126 1.73 26.07 -28.68
N TYR A 127 2.12 24.81 -28.95
CA TYR A 127 1.68 24.10 -30.15
C TYR A 127 0.30 23.45 -29.99
N ARG A 128 -0.27 23.41 -28.77
CA ARG A 128 -1.52 22.70 -28.47
C ARG A 128 -1.51 21.24 -28.98
N LEU A 129 -0.35 20.58 -28.96
CA LEU A 129 -0.19 19.22 -29.54
C LEU A 129 -1.12 18.19 -28.89
N ILE A 130 -1.32 18.28 -27.57
CA ILE A 130 -2.19 17.38 -26.81
C ILE A 130 -3.69 17.79 -26.93
N SER A 131 -3.97 18.95 -27.54
CA SER A 131 -5.31 19.52 -27.65
C SER A 131 -6.15 18.94 -28.80
N LYS A 132 -5.55 18.19 -29.73
CA LYS A 132 -6.28 17.79 -30.94
C LYS A 132 -7.33 16.69 -30.69
N GLN A 133 -7.15 15.76 -29.74
CA GLN A 133 -8.11 14.70 -29.39
C GLN A 133 -7.84 14.11 -27.99
N GLY A 134 -8.89 13.78 -27.22
CA GLY A 134 -8.80 12.96 -25.99
C GLY A 134 -9.24 13.62 -24.67
N PHE A 135 -9.29 12.82 -23.60
CA PHE A 135 -9.71 13.18 -22.22
C PHE A 135 -9.01 14.43 -21.66
N PHE A 136 -7.70 14.56 -21.92
CA PHE A 136 -6.91 15.71 -21.46
C PHE A 136 -7.36 17.04 -22.07
N ARG A 137 -7.96 17.04 -23.27
CA ARG A 137 -8.49 18.27 -23.89
C ARG A 137 -9.63 18.85 -23.07
N ASP A 138 -10.57 18.02 -22.64
CA ASP A 138 -11.78 18.48 -21.98
C ASP A 138 -11.48 18.98 -20.55
N ILE A 139 -10.44 18.43 -19.91
CA ILE A 139 -9.91 18.91 -18.63
C ILE A 139 -9.10 20.21 -18.80
N LEU A 140 -8.14 20.26 -19.73
CA LEU A 140 -7.31 21.47 -19.94
C LEU A 140 -8.15 22.65 -20.46
N LYS A 141 -9.16 22.39 -21.31
CA LYS A 141 -10.07 23.45 -21.80
C LYS A 141 -10.97 23.99 -20.68
N SER A 142 -11.27 23.16 -19.69
CA SER A 142 -12.09 23.53 -18.53
C SER A 142 -11.34 24.39 -17.52
N ASN A 143 -10.07 24.09 -17.28
CA ASN A 143 -9.26 24.75 -16.25
C ASN A 143 -8.09 25.50 -16.90
N GLN A 144 -8.29 26.80 -17.16
CA GLN A 144 -7.29 27.68 -17.77
C GLN A 144 -5.98 27.83 -16.96
N SER A 145 -5.99 27.44 -15.68
CA SER A 145 -4.83 27.46 -14.78
C SER A 145 -4.03 26.16 -14.76
N LEU A 146 -4.51 25.09 -15.42
CA LEU A 146 -3.87 23.77 -15.33
C LEU A 146 -2.71 23.66 -16.32
N LYS A 147 -1.48 23.55 -15.82
CA LYS A 147 -0.30 23.33 -16.65
C LYS A 147 0.13 21.86 -16.64
N ILE A 148 0.66 21.40 -17.76
CA ILE A 148 1.13 20.02 -17.91
C ILE A 148 2.31 19.72 -16.97
N GLU A 149 3.15 20.73 -16.68
CA GLU A 149 4.25 20.61 -15.71
C GLU A 149 3.75 20.19 -14.32
N ASP A 150 2.68 20.82 -13.85
CA ASP A 150 2.10 20.57 -12.53
C ASP A 150 1.44 19.19 -12.49
N ILE A 151 0.77 18.78 -13.57
CA ILE A 151 0.16 17.45 -13.70
C ILE A 151 1.23 16.36 -13.58
N LEU A 152 2.28 16.42 -14.41
CA LEU A 152 3.33 15.40 -14.42
C LEU A 152 4.06 15.32 -13.08
N ARG A 153 4.36 16.47 -12.47
CA ARG A 153 5.00 16.55 -11.16
C ARG A 153 4.13 15.97 -10.04
N ASN A 154 2.85 16.32 -9.99
CA ASN A 154 1.95 15.82 -8.97
C ASN A 154 1.69 14.31 -9.13
N CYS A 155 1.66 13.81 -10.37
CA CYS A 155 1.59 12.37 -10.64
C CYS A 155 2.88 11.62 -10.32
N GLN A 156 4.04 12.25 -10.49
CA GLN A 156 5.31 11.69 -10.03
C GLN A 156 5.29 11.47 -8.51
N LEU A 157 4.72 12.43 -7.77
CA LEU A 157 4.54 12.41 -6.31
C LEU A 157 3.38 11.53 -5.83
N ASP A 158 2.72 10.80 -6.73
CA ASP A 158 1.60 9.89 -6.40
C ASP A 158 0.41 10.61 -5.72
N GLN A 159 0.16 11.86 -6.14
CA GLN A 159 -1.02 12.60 -5.68
C GLN A 159 -2.32 12.07 -6.32
N SER A 160 -3.45 12.40 -5.70
CA SER A 160 -4.76 12.05 -6.25
C SER A 160 -5.03 12.80 -7.56
N ALA A 161 -5.82 12.20 -8.44
CA ALA A 161 -6.32 12.86 -9.63
C ALA A 161 -7.19 14.09 -9.27
N TYR A 162 -7.88 14.05 -8.13
CA TYR A 162 -8.75 15.14 -7.69
C TYR A 162 -7.96 16.43 -7.47
N THR A 163 -6.86 16.37 -6.71
CA THR A 163 -5.98 17.52 -6.48
C THR A 163 -5.17 17.85 -7.73
N THR A 164 -4.64 16.84 -8.42
CA THR A 164 -3.75 17.05 -9.58
C THR A 164 -4.44 17.75 -10.76
N PHE A 165 -5.71 17.43 -11.03
CA PHE A 165 -6.47 18.04 -12.13
C PHE A 165 -7.35 19.23 -11.68
N HIS A 166 -7.21 19.67 -10.42
CA HIS A 166 -8.06 20.71 -9.79
C HIS A 166 -9.56 20.46 -10.05
N LEU A 167 -10.03 19.24 -9.77
CA LEU A 167 -11.42 18.85 -10.02
C LEU A 167 -12.41 19.53 -9.06
N GLU A 168 -11.91 20.17 -8.00
CA GLU A 168 -12.67 21.01 -7.06
C GLU A 168 -13.49 22.12 -7.75
N ASN A 169 -13.02 22.65 -8.88
CA ASN A 169 -13.75 23.65 -9.66
C ASN A 169 -15.02 23.12 -10.33
N ARG A 170 -15.17 21.79 -10.41
CA ARG A 170 -16.28 21.10 -11.09
C ARG A 170 -17.11 20.25 -10.14
N ILE A 171 -16.43 19.60 -9.19
CA ILE A 171 -17.00 18.59 -8.31
C ILE A 171 -16.67 19.01 -6.89
N ASP A 172 -17.60 19.71 -6.24
CA ASP A 172 -17.48 20.10 -4.85
C ASP A 172 -17.87 18.91 -3.96
N ILE A 173 -16.86 18.10 -3.60
CA ILE A 173 -17.01 16.93 -2.72
C ILE A 173 -17.74 17.29 -1.42
N PRO A 174 -17.35 18.36 -0.67
CA PRO A 174 -18.07 18.79 0.52
C PRO A 174 -19.57 19.00 0.32
N LYS A 175 -19.98 19.57 -0.84
CA LYS A 175 -21.41 19.75 -1.16
C LYS A 175 -22.12 18.45 -1.49
N ILE A 176 -21.46 17.51 -2.17
CA ILE A 176 -22.06 16.23 -2.57
C ILE A 176 -22.33 15.34 -1.35
N PHE A 177 -21.37 15.25 -0.43
CA PHE A 177 -21.47 14.40 0.75
C PHE A 177 -22.14 15.10 1.95
N ASN A 178 -22.68 16.30 1.77
CA ASN A 178 -23.41 16.97 2.82
C ASN A 178 -24.74 16.25 3.09
N TYR A 179 -24.79 15.43 4.14
CA TYR A 179 -26.00 14.70 4.52
C TYR A 179 -27.16 15.63 4.95
N GLN A 180 -26.86 16.88 5.31
CA GLN A 180 -27.87 17.87 5.70
C GLN A 180 -28.68 18.38 4.50
N SER A 181 -28.15 18.27 3.28
CA SER A 181 -28.87 18.64 2.05
C SER A 181 -29.65 17.49 1.42
N TRP A 182 -29.71 16.32 2.09
CA TRP A 182 -30.41 15.14 1.60
C TRP A 182 -31.80 15.08 2.19
N ASP A 183 -32.78 15.67 1.50
CA ASP A 183 -34.18 15.77 1.97
C ASP A 183 -34.77 14.41 2.35
N ASP A 184 -34.51 13.36 1.56
CA ASP A 184 -34.98 11.99 1.83
C ASP A 184 -34.46 11.46 3.18
N LEU A 185 -33.20 11.77 3.51
CA LEU A 185 -32.58 11.36 4.77
C LEU A 185 -33.17 12.13 5.95
N GLN A 186 -33.47 13.42 5.76
CA GLN A 186 -34.11 14.25 6.78
C GLN A 186 -35.55 13.81 7.08
N ILE A 187 -36.29 13.34 6.07
CA ILE A 187 -37.63 12.78 6.27
C ILE A 187 -37.57 11.52 7.14
N ILE A 188 -36.65 10.60 6.83
CA ILE A 188 -36.46 9.37 7.62
C ILE A 188 -36.06 9.70 9.06
N PHE A 189 -35.23 10.72 9.28
CA PHE A 189 -34.91 11.18 10.63
C PHE A 189 -36.12 11.67 11.41
N ASN A 190 -36.99 12.44 10.75
CA ASN A 190 -38.17 13.00 11.40
C ASN A 190 -39.25 11.94 11.67
N GLU A 191 -39.32 10.86 10.89
CA GLU A 191 -40.30 9.78 11.04
C GLU A 191 -39.86 8.69 12.04
N PHE A 192 -38.58 8.64 12.42
CA PHE A 192 -38.05 7.60 13.30
C PHE A 192 -38.39 7.88 14.78
N GLN A 193 -39.49 7.29 15.27
CA GLN A 193 -39.87 7.35 16.69
C GLN A 193 -39.52 6.06 17.43
N PHE A 194 -38.95 6.20 18.63
CA PHE A 194 -38.71 5.07 19.53
C PHE A 194 -39.98 4.72 20.31
N PRO A 195 -40.45 3.46 20.28
CA PRO A 195 -41.51 3.02 21.17
C PRO A 195 -40.94 2.92 22.60
N THR A 196 -41.20 3.95 23.42
CA THR A 196 -40.89 3.93 24.86
C THR A 196 -41.98 3.24 25.69
N ASP A 197 -43.09 2.87 25.06
CA ASP A 197 -44.30 2.37 25.72
C ASP A 197 -44.08 1.08 26.54
N ASN A 198 -42.94 0.41 26.34
CA ASN A 198 -42.56 -0.82 27.04
C ASN A 198 -41.38 -0.65 28.02
N LEU A 199 -40.84 0.56 28.19
CA LEU A 199 -39.73 0.80 29.11
C LEU A 199 -40.25 1.03 30.53
N LYS A 200 -40.61 -0.07 31.20
CA LYS A 200 -40.82 -0.07 32.65
C LYS A 200 -39.48 -0.27 33.36
N ILE A 201 -38.95 0.76 34.00
CA ILE A 201 -37.76 0.62 34.88
C ILE A 201 -38.11 -0.17 36.14
N PHE A 202 -39.41 -0.20 36.47
CA PHE A 202 -39.93 -0.75 37.69
C PHE A 202 -40.97 -1.84 37.38
N ALA A 203 -40.83 -3.00 38.02
CA ALA A 203 -41.82 -4.07 37.91
C ALA A 203 -42.99 -3.80 38.87
N ASP A 204 -44.23 -3.93 38.39
CA ASP A 204 -45.46 -3.66 39.15
C ASP A 204 -45.52 -4.48 40.48
N ASP A 205 -44.91 -5.67 40.48
CA ASP A 205 -44.80 -6.54 41.66
C ASP A 205 -43.90 -5.95 42.76
N LEU A 206 -42.87 -5.18 42.39
CA LEU A 206 -41.92 -4.59 43.34
C LEU A 206 -42.56 -3.42 44.09
N GLU A 207 -43.41 -2.62 43.45
CA GLU A 207 -44.21 -1.56 44.06
C GLU A 207 -45.07 -2.12 45.19
N THR A 208 -45.91 -3.06 44.80
CA THR A 208 -46.91 -3.67 45.67
C THR A 208 -46.25 -4.33 46.87
N ASN A 209 -45.10 -4.97 46.67
CA ASN A 209 -44.34 -5.60 47.75
C ASN A 209 -43.72 -4.57 48.69
N LEU A 210 -43.07 -3.53 48.18
CA LEU A 210 -42.45 -2.48 49.00
C LEU A 210 -43.49 -1.69 49.81
N GLU A 211 -44.65 -1.41 49.23
CA GLU A 211 -45.78 -0.80 49.94
C GLU A 211 -46.29 -1.69 51.07
N ARG A 212 -46.48 -2.99 50.82
CA ARG A 212 -46.86 -3.97 51.85
C ARG A 212 -45.84 -4.03 52.98
N TYR A 213 -44.55 -4.03 52.67
CA TYR A 213 -43.49 -3.99 53.68
C TYR A 213 -43.52 -2.69 54.49
N SER A 214 -43.70 -1.53 53.86
CA SER A 214 -43.81 -0.25 54.57
C SER A 214 -45.05 -0.18 55.48
N GLN A 215 -46.18 -0.72 55.03
CA GLN A 215 -47.40 -0.81 55.83
C GLN A 215 -47.26 -1.79 57.00
N ALA A 216 -46.61 -2.94 56.79
CA ALA A 216 -46.34 -3.91 57.86
C ALA A 216 -45.39 -3.34 58.92
N ALA A 217 -44.34 -2.62 58.49
CA ALA A 217 -43.38 -1.98 59.38
C ALA A 217 -44.01 -0.85 60.22
N SER A 218 -44.92 -0.05 59.63
CA SER A 218 -45.59 1.06 60.32
C SER A 218 -46.73 0.62 61.25
N ARG A 219 -47.39 -0.51 60.99
CA ARG A 219 -48.49 -1.05 61.83
C ARG A 219 -48.02 -2.01 62.94
N ASN A 220 -46.74 -1.96 63.31
CA ASN A 220 -46.22 -2.83 64.37
C ASN A 220 -46.88 -2.51 65.73
N ARG A 221 -47.05 -3.53 66.57
CA ARG A 221 -47.62 -3.41 67.93
C ARG A 221 -46.57 -3.31 69.02
N PHE A 222 -45.32 -2.94 68.70
CA PHE A 222 -44.24 -2.93 69.70
C PHE A 222 -44.47 -1.89 70.79
N ARG A 223 -45.12 -0.77 70.45
CA ARG A 223 -45.56 0.23 71.43
C ARG A 223 -46.50 -0.35 72.49
N ASP A 224 -47.44 -1.20 72.08
CA ASP A 224 -48.40 -1.84 72.99
C ASP A 224 -47.76 -2.91 73.87
N ILE A 225 -46.75 -3.62 73.34
CA ILE A 225 -45.98 -4.61 74.10
C ILE A 225 -45.07 -3.89 75.11
N ARG A 226 -44.40 -2.81 74.68
CA ARG A 226 -43.54 -1.98 75.52
C ARG A 226 -44.31 -1.38 76.70
N SER A 227 -45.51 -0.84 76.45
CA SER A 227 -46.34 -0.26 77.52
C SER A 227 -46.76 -1.30 78.57
N LYS A 228 -47.08 -2.52 78.14
CA LYS A 228 -47.39 -3.65 79.05
C LYS A 228 -46.18 -4.15 79.83
N MET A 229 -44.98 -4.07 79.27
CA MET A 229 -43.74 -4.49 79.96
C MET A 229 -43.17 -3.40 80.89
N SER A 230 -43.64 -2.16 80.80
CA SER A 230 -43.21 -1.07 81.71
C SER A 230 -43.85 -1.15 83.10
N PHE A 231 -44.80 -2.04 83.34
CA PHE A 231 -45.40 -2.21 84.67
C PHE A 231 -44.45 -2.92 85.66
N PRO A 232 -44.59 -2.67 86.97
CA PRO A 232 -43.87 -3.42 88.00
C PRO A 232 -44.12 -4.93 87.87
N ILE A 233 -43.07 -5.74 88.05
CA ILE A 233 -43.17 -7.22 87.95
C ILE A 233 -44.05 -7.77 89.07
N THR A 234 -44.04 -7.11 90.23
CA THR A 234 -44.73 -7.56 91.43
C THR A 234 -45.86 -6.61 91.79
N TYR A 235 -46.97 -7.15 92.29
CA TYR A 235 -48.15 -6.38 92.68
C TYR A 235 -47.91 -5.51 93.93
N LYS A 236 -47.04 -5.96 94.82
CA LYS A 236 -46.57 -5.21 95.99
C LYS A 236 -45.04 -5.10 95.95
N ASP A 237 -44.50 -4.10 96.61
CA ASP A 237 -43.06 -4.01 96.81
C ASP A 237 -42.60 -5.08 97.82
N LEU A 238 -41.86 -6.05 97.30
CA LEU A 238 -41.30 -7.16 98.08
C LEU A 238 -40.27 -6.67 99.10
N GLY A 239 -39.56 -5.56 98.82
CA GLY A 239 -38.60 -4.97 99.74
C GLY A 239 -39.29 -4.41 100.98
N THR A 240 -40.30 -3.57 100.79
CA THR A 240 -41.12 -3.07 101.90
C THR A 240 -41.79 -4.21 102.69
N PHE A 241 -42.26 -5.27 102.02
CA PHE A 241 -42.86 -6.42 102.70
C PHE A 241 -41.84 -7.22 103.52
N HIS A 242 -40.63 -7.42 103.00
CA HIS A 242 -39.51 -8.01 103.72
C HIS A 242 -39.20 -7.23 105.01
N ASP A 243 -39.09 -5.91 104.92
CA ASP A 243 -38.74 -5.05 106.06
C ASP A 243 -39.81 -5.09 107.16
N GLN A 244 -41.08 -5.11 106.75
CA GLN A 244 -42.22 -5.30 107.67
C GLN A 244 -42.15 -6.67 108.36
N LEU A 245 -41.90 -7.74 107.60
CA LEU A 245 -41.84 -9.10 108.12
C LEU A 245 -40.69 -9.29 109.11
N TYR A 246 -39.52 -8.72 108.80
CA TYR A 246 -38.34 -8.74 109.65
C TYR A 246 -38.58 -7.95 110.96
N THR A 247 -39.21 -6.78 110.86
CA THR A 247 -39.54 -5.94 112.02
C THR A 247 -40.54 -6.62 112.95
N VAL A 248 -41.59 -7.24 112.41
CA VAL A 248 -42.58 -8.00 113.18
C VAL A 248 -41.93 -9.20 113.86
N GLY A 249 -41.07 -9.94 113.15
CA GLY A 249 -40.32 -11.07 113.71
C GLY A 249 -39.52 -10.71 114.98
N LYS A 250 -38.89 -9.52 115.00
CA LYS A 250 -38.13 -9.02 116.16
C LYS A 250 -39.00 -8.64 117.37
N GLN A 251 -40.28 -8.37 117.17
CA GLN A 251 -41.20 -7.92 118.22
C GLN A 251 -41.98 -9.07 118.87
N ILE A 252 -41.90 -10.29 118.33
CA ILE A 252 -42.61 -11.47 118.84
C ILE A 252 -41.84 -12.07 120.04
N SER A 253 -42.53 -12.27 121.17
CA SER A 253 -41.94 -12.87 122.37
C SER A 253 -41.81 -14.40 122.29
N ASP A 254 -42.63 -15.07 121.48
CA ASP A 254 -42.54 -16.51 121.23
C ASP A 254 -41.39 -16.83 120.26
N LYS A 255 -40.34 -17.45 120.77
CA LYS A 255 -39.13 -17.76 120.01
C LYS A 255 -39.41 -18.60 118.75
N LYS A 256 -40.33 -19.55 118.81
CA LYS A 256 -40.64 -20.43 117.67
C LYS A 256 -41.30 -19.65 116.54
N SER A 257 -42.20 -18.73 116.87
CA SER A 257 -42.81 -17.81 115.91
C SER A 257 -41.79 -16.82 115.34
N ALA A 258 -40.97 -16.19 116.19
CA ALA A 258 -39.92 -15.26 115.75
C ALA A 258 -38.94 -15.91 114.75
N ASP A 259 -38.45 -17.12 115.04
CA ASP A 259 -37.55 -17.88 114.17
C ASP A 259 -38.20 -18.22 112.80
N ASN A 260 -39.52 -18.47 112.78
CA ASN A 260 -40.25 -18.71 111.53
C ASN A 260 -40.37 -17.45 110.67
N PHE A 261 -40.66 -16.29 111.30
CA PHE A 261 -40.72 -15.00 110.60
C PHE A 261 -39.35 -14.62 110.03
N GLU A 262 -38.27 -14.83 110.77
CA GLU A 262 -36.89 -14.60 110.30
C GLU A 262 -36.54 -15.51 109.12
N LYS A 263 -36.87 -16.81 109.17
CA LYS A 263 -36.66 -17.73 108.04
C LYS A 263 -37.40 -17.30 106.77
N ILE A 264 -38.64 -16.80 106.90
CA ILE A 264 -39.40 -16.30 105.75
C ILE A 264 -38.76 -15.01 105.22
N ALA A 265 -38.31 -14.11 106.10
CA ALA A 265 -37.59 -12.89 105.69
C ALA A 265 -36.30 -13.21 104.94
N VAL A 266 -35.46 -14.13 105.42
CA VAL A 266 -34.22 -14.55 104.73
C VAL A 266 -34.52 -15.14 103.35
N LYS A 267 -35.54 -16.02 103.24
CA LYS A 267 -35.98 -16.54 101.94
C LYS A 267 -36.50 -15.45 101.01
N MET A 268 -37.21 -14.48 101.56
CA MET A 268 -37.72 -13.33 100.81
C MET A 268 -36.58 -12.47 100.27
N GLU A 269 -35.55 -12.23 101.08
CA GLU A 269 -34.33 -11.51 100.68
C GLU A 269 -33.61 -12.23 99.53
N GLU A 270 -33.52 -13.57 99.60
CA GLU A 270 -32.96 -14.39 98.54
C GLU A 270 -33.74 -14.26 97.22
N ILE A 271 -35.09 -14.33 97.28
CA ILE A 271 -35.96 -14.12 96.12
C ILE A 271 -35.78 -12.72 95.53
N ILE A 272 -35.72 -11.68 96.37
CA ILE A 272 -35.50 -10.30 95.93
C ILE A 272 -34.15 -10.16 95.22
N LYS A 273 -33.07 -10.67 95.81
CA LYS A 273 -31.70 -10.48 95.31
C LYS A 273 -31.38 -11.33 94.08
N ASN A 274 -31.84 -12.56 94.04
CA ASN A 274 -31.45 -13.53 93.00
C ASN A 274 -32.48 -13.64 91.89
N GLU A 275 -33.76 -13.77 92.25
CA GLU A 275 -34.82 -14.05 91.27
C GLU A 275 -35.41 -12.76 90.70
N LEU A 276 -35.92 -11.87 91.57
CA LEU A 276 -36.58 -10.63 91.15
C LEU A 276 -35.63 -9.74 90.36
N LYS A 277 -34.40 -9.53 90.86
CA LYS A 277 -33.37 -8.74 90.16
C LYS A 277 -32.97 -9.33 88.80
N SER A 278 -32.95 -10.65 88.67
CA SER A 278 -32.70 -11.32 87.39
C SER A 278 -33.84 -11.05 86.40
N VAL A 279 -35.09 -11.18 86.84
CA VAL A 279 -36.28 -10.89 86.02
C VAL A 279 -36.35 -9.41 85.63
N GLU A 280 -35.99 -8.49 86.53
CA GLU A 280 -35.86 -7.05 86.23
C GLU A 280 -34.83 -6.77 85.13
N ASN A 281 -33.64 -7.37 85.23
CA ASN A 281 -32.61 -7.25 84.20
C ASN A 281 -33.08 -7.79 82.83
N TYR A 282 -33.81 -8.92 82.81
CA TYR A 282 -34.38 -9.45 81.57
C TYR A 282 -35.45 -8.52 80.98
N ARG A 283 -36.35 -7.99 81.83
CA ARG A 283 -37.36 -7.01 81.41
C ARG A 283 -36.69 -5.78 80.78
N ASP A 284 -35.68 -5.23 81.42
CA ASP A 284 -35.00 -4.02 80.97
C ASP A 284 -34.24 -4.26 79.65
N ASN A 285 -33.61 -5.43 79.47
CA ASN A 285 -32.99 -5.82 78.20
C ASN A 285 -34.02 -6.00 77.07
N VAL A 286 -35.17 -6.61 77.36
CA VAL A 286 -36.27 -6.74 76.39
C VAL A 286 -36.83 -5.37 76.02
N LEU A 287 -37.04 -4.48 77.00
CA LEU A 287 -37.50 -3.11 76.76
C LEU A 287 -36.51 -2.33 75.89
N TYR A 288 -35.20 -2.45 76.14
CA TYR A 288 -34.16 -1.86 75.30
C TYR A 288 -34.24 -2.38 73.87
N LYS A 289 -34.23 -3.71 73.66
CA LYS A 289 -34.29 -4.33 72.33
C LYS A 289 -35.57 -3.98 71.58
N LEU A 290 -36.72 -3.96 72.26
CA LEU A 290 -38.00 -3.54 71.67
C LEU A 290 -37.97 -2.08 71.23
N THR A 291 -37.39 -1.20 72.05
CA THR A 291 -37.27 0.23 71.72
C THR A 291 -36.34 0.45 70.52
N THR A 292 -35.21 -0.25 70.48
CA THR A 292 -34.29 -0.22 69.32
C THR A 292 -34.99 -0.72 68.05
N LEU A 293 -35.75 -1.82 68.14
CA LEU A 293 -36.49 -2.36 67.00
C LEU A 293 -37.59 -1.43 66.51
N GLU A 294 -38.32 -0.76 67.41
CA GLU A 294 -39.35 0.24 67.10
C GLU A 294 -38.76 1.40 66.29
N ILE A 295 -37.62 1.94 66.73
CA ILE A 295 -36.90 3.03 66.04
C ILE A 295 -36.42 2.59 64.65
N LEU A 296 -35.80 1.41 64.55
CA LEU A 296 -35.28 0.89 63.28
C LEU A 296 -36.39 0.65 62.26
N LEU A 297 -37.52 0.05 62.67
CA LEU A 297 -38.65 -0.22 61.77
C LEU A 297 -39.31 1.07 61.27
N GLN A 298 -39.42 2.08 62.12
CA GLN A 298 -39.94 3.38 61.72
C GLN A 298 -39.05 4.02 60.64
N SER A 299 -37.72 3.98 60.83
CA SER A 299 -36.74 4.48 59.85
C SER A 299 -36.78 3.70 58.53
N ILE A 300 -36.92 2.37 58.58
CA ILE A 300 -37.06 1.54 57.36
C ILE A 300 -38.34 1.91 56.60
N SER A 301 -39.47 2.08 57.29
CA SER A 301 -40.74 2.47 56.64
C SER A 301 -40.65 3.83 55.94
N THR A 302 -40.00 4.82 56.57
CA THR A 302 -39.80 6.14 55.96
C THR A 302 -38.86 6.08 54.76
N ASN A 303 -37.76 5.33 54.86
CA ASN A 303 -36.80 5.20 53.77
C ASN A 303 -37.42 4.50 52.56
N ILE A 304 -38.16 3.40 52.76
CA ILE A 304 -38.87 2.69 51.68
C ILE A 304 -39.83 3.64 50.95
N ARG A 305 -40.54 4.51 51.69
CA ARG A 305 -41.47 5.47 51.09
C ARG A 305 -40.77 6.54 50.26
N ASP A 306 -39.65 7.07 50.76
CA ASP A 306 -38.83 8.04 50.02
C ASP A 306 -38.22 7.43 48.74
N TYR A 307 -37.77 6.17 48.81
CA TYR A 307 -37.30 5.47 47.61
C TYR A 307 -38.42 5.19 46.61
N LEU A 308 -39.61 4.77 47.08
CA LEU A 308 -40.77 4.57 46.21
C LEU A 308 -41.14 5.86 45.48
N ASP A 309 -41.21 6.98 46.19
CA ASP A 309 -41.54 8.28 45.60
C ASP A 309 -40.52 8.70 44.53
N LYS A 310 -39.22 8.53 44.81
CA LYS A 310 -38.15 8.78 43.83
C LYS A 310 -38.25 7.89 42.60
N LEU A 311 -38.60 6.63 42.77
CA LEU A 311 -38.73 5.67 41.67
C LEU A 311 -39.96 5.99 40.79
N VAL A 312 -41.10 6.32 41.40
CA VAL A 312 -42.31 6.75 40.69
C VAL A 312 -42.03 8.04 39.91
N ASN A 313 -41.38 9.02 40.53
CA ASN A 313 -41.00 10.26 39.85
C ASN A 313 -40.03 10.03 38.68
N ALA A 314 -39.10 9.09 38.80
CA ALA A 314 -38.21 8.71 37.71
C ALA A 314 -38.95 8.01 36.55
N GLN A 315 -39.92 7.14 36.85
CA GLN A 315 -40.76 6.49 35.85
C GLN A 315 -41.64 7.52 35.11
N ILE A 316 -42.28 8.45 35.83
CA ILE A 316 -43.07 9.55 35.23
C ILE A 316 -42.18 10.43 34.34
N PHE A 317 -40.97 10.77 34.79
CA PHE A 317 -40.03 11.56 33.99
C PHE A 317 -39.65 10.84 32.69
N LEU A 318 -39.46 9.52 32.73
CA LEU A 318 -39.15 8.73 31.54
C LEU A 318 -40.35 8.53 30.62
N GLU A 319 -41.56 8.43 31.16
CA GLU A 319 -42.78 8.39 30.35
C GLU A 319 -43.02 9.72 29.63
N ASP A 320 -42.80 10.85 30.31
CA ASP A 320 -43.05 12.19 29.78
C ASP A 320 -41.91 12.69 28.85
N HIS A 321 -40.65 12.43 29.23
CA HIS A 321 -39.48 12.97 28.52
C HIS A 321 -38.62 11.89 27.84
N GLY A 322 -38.88 10.60 28.05
CA GLY A 322 -38.03 9.51 27.54
C GLY A 322 -37.98 9.43 26.02
N GLN A 323 -39.10 9.67 25.33
CA GLN A 323 -39.12 9.70 23.86
C GLN A 323 -38.25 10.84 23.31
N ILE A 324 -38.36 12.02 23.92
CA ILE A 324 -37.60 13.21 23.53
C ILE A 324 -36.10 13.00 23.78
N LEU A 325 -35.73 12.39 24.91
CA LEU A 325 -34.34 12.12 25.28
C LEU A 325 -33.72 10.98 24.44
N ALA A 326 -34.47 9.90 24.20
CA ALA A 326 -34.03 8.80 23.34
C ALA A 326 -33.87 9.25 21.89
N GLY A 327 -34.83 10.02 21.37
CA GLY A 327 -34.76 10.66 20.05
C GLY A 327 -33.53 11.55 19.92
N LYS A 328 -33.36 12.53 20.83
CA LYS A 328 -32.19 13.43 20.84
C LYS A 328 -30.85 12.69 20.96
N GLY A 329 -30.79 11.62 21.75
CA GLY A 329 -29.58 10.82 21.93
C GLY A 329 -29.19 10.04 20.67
N GLN A 330 -30.17 9.39 20.03
CA GLN A 330 -30.00 8.68 18.76
C GLN A 330 -29.63 9.65 17.63
N ASP A 331 -30.37 10.75 17.51
CA ASP A 331 -30.14 11.78 16.50
C ASP A 331 -28.72 12.30 16.59
N ARG A 332 -28.27 12.64 17.80
CA ARG A 332 -26.91 13.13 18.01
C ARG A 332 -25.87 12.08 17.63
N LYS A 333 -26.05 10.81 18.01
CA LYS A 333 -25.10 9.74 17.68
C LYS A 333 -25.07 9.46 16.18
N MET A 334 -26.22 9.44 15.52
CA MET A 334 -26.34 9.21 14.09
C MET A 334 -25.80 10.38 13.27
N GLN A 335 -26.08 11.63 13.67
CA GLN A 335 -25.48 12.83 13.07
C GLN A 335 -23.96 12.83 13.23
N THR A 336 -23.43 12.41 14.40
CA THR A 336 -21.99 12.29 14.62
C THR A 336 -21.38 11.26 13.66
N ASN A 337 -21.98 10.06 13.56
CA ASN A 337 -21.50 9.01 12.66
C ASN A 337 -21.55 9.45 11.18
N LEU A 338 -22.60 10.16 10.76
CA LEU A 338 -22.72 10.67 9.39
C LEU A 338 -21.71 11.78 9.10
N HIS A 339 -21.47 12.66 10.06
CA HIS A 339 -20.43 13.67 9.95
C HIS A 339 -19.04 13.03 9.82
N ASP A 340 -18.75 12.01 10.62
CA ASP A 340 -17.48 11.27 10.55
C ASP A 340 -17.33 10.54 9.22
N LEU A 341 -18.40 9.93 8.71
CA LEU A 341 -18.42 9.31 7.39
C LEU A 341 -18.19 10.33 6.26
N GLN A 342 -18.88 11.48 6.31
CA GLN A 342 -18.73 12.57 5.36
C GLN A 342 -17.28 13.06 5.32
N LYS A 343 -16.69 13.30 6.51
CA LYS A 343 -15.30 13.73 6.64
C LYS A 343 -14.35 12.69 6.06
N TYR A 344 -14.52 11.42 6.44
CA TYR A 344 -13.71 10.32 5.94
C TYR A 344 -13.77 10.18 4.41
N LEU A 345 -14.97 10.18 3.82
CA LEU A 345 -15.15 10.08 2.37
C LEU A 345 -14.54 11.29 1.64
N SER A 346 -14.72 12.49 2.20
CA SER A 346 -14.16 13.71 1.61
C SER A 346 -12.63 13.68 1.59
N GLU A 347 -12.00 13.28 2.70
CA GLU A 347 -10.54 13.13 2.79
C GLU A 347 -10.02 12.00 1.89
N GLN A 348 -10.71 10.85 1.85
CA GLN A 348 -10.31 9.73 1.01
C GLN A 348 -10.37 10.07 -0.48
N ILE A 349 -11.45 10.73 -0.94
CA ILE A 349 -11.59 11.09 -2.36
C ILE A 349 -10.59 12.18 -2.73
N ARG A 350 -10.40 13.18 -1.85
CA ARG A 350 -9.46 14.26 -2.11
C ARG A 350 -8.02 13.79 -2.12
N ASP A 351 -7.62 12.90 -1.21
CA ASP A 351 -6.20 12.65 -0.96
C ASP A 351 -5.72 11.25 -1.40
N LYS A 352 -6.60 10.24 -1.48
CA LYS A 352 -6.19 8.83 -1.63
C LYS A 352 -6.80 8.09 -2.82
N ILE A 353 -8.01 8.42 -3.24
CA ILE A 353 -8.71 7.72 -4.33
C ILE A 353 -8.33 8.32 -5.68
N GLY A 354 -8.10 7.43 -6.66
CA GLY A 354 -7.76 7.84 -8.02
C GLY A 354 -6.36 8.43 -8.14
N ARG A 355 -5.35 7.80 -7.55
CA ARG A 355 -3.95 8.24 -7.69
C ARG A 355 -3.52 8.29 -9.15
N CYS A 356 -2.74 9.31 -9.52
CA CYS A 356 -2.35 9.52 -10.91
C CYS A 356 -0.94 8.98 -11.24
N LYS A 357 -0.31 8.23 -10.34
CA LYS A 357 0.97 7.54 -10.58
C LYS A 357 1.02 6.67 -11.84
N PRO A 358 -0.03 5.92 -12.23
CA PRO A 358 -0.01 5.15 -13.48
C PRO A 358 0.23 6.03 -14.72
N ILE A 359 -0.23 7.27 -14.73
CA ILE A 359 0.01 8.22 -15.84
C ILE A 359 1.50 8.60 -15.88
N TRP A 360 2.09 8.83 -14.71
CA TRP A 360 3.52 9.09 -14.60
C TRP A 360 4.36 7.90 -15.05
N ASP A 361 3.99 6.68 -14.67
CA ASP A 361 4.76 5.48 -15.03
C ASP A 361 4.76 5.27 -16.55
N VAL A 362 3.61 5.46 -17.21
CA VAL A 362 3.52 5.44 -18.69
C VAL A 362 4.42 6.50 -19.32
N PHE A 363 4.38 7.73 -18.82
CA PHE A 363 5.24 8.81 -19.32
C PHE A 363 6.73 8.50 -19.10
N HIS A 364 7.08 7.98 -17.92
CA HIS A 364 8.44 7.62 -17.55
C HIS A 364 9.01 6.54 -18.47
N HIS A 365 8.25 5.46 -18.69
CA HIS A 365 8.65 4.39 -19.60
C HIS A 365 8.75 4.86 -21.04
N LEU A 366 7.80 5.68 -21.51
CA LEU A 366 7.84 6.23 -22.86
C LEU A 366 9.07 7.10 -23.08
N ARG A 367 9.38 7.99 -22.13
CA ARG A 367 10.58 8.83 -22.17
C ARG A 367 11.85 7.99 -22.20
N GLU A 368 11.95 7.03 -21.30
CA GLU A 368 13.14 6.18 -21.21
C GLU A 368 13.35 5.40 -22.51
N HIS A 369 12.27 4.87 -23.08
CA HIS A 369 12.32 4.13 -24.32
C HIS A 369 12.68 5.02 -25.53
N ILE A 370 12.09 6.21 -25.67
CA ILE A 370 12.43 7.14 -26.76
C ILE A 370 13.91 7.53 -26.69
N CYS A 371 14.40 7.85 -25.50
CA CYS A 371 15.77 8.35 -25.37
C CYS A 371 16.82 7.24 -25.45
N LYS A 372 16.66 6.16 -24.69
CA LYS A 372 17.64 5.07 -24.66
C LYS A 372 17.49 4.12 -25.84
N SER A 373 16.27 3.81 -26.28
CA SER A 373 16.09 2.90 -27.40
C SER A 373 16.15 3.62 -28.73
N ALA A 374 15.46 4.73 -28.94
CA ALA A 374 15.46 5.34 -30.29
C ALA A 374 16.68 6.23 -30.57
N ILE A 375 17.03 7.13 -29.65
CA ILE A 375 17.98 8.23 -29.91
C ILE A 375 19.44 7.81 -29.64
N GLU A 376 19.71 7.14 -28.52
CA GLU A 376 21.07 6.74 -28.13
C GLU A 376 21.77 5.84 -29.17
N PRO A 377 21.11 4.85 -29.81
CA PRO A 377 21.75 4.03 -30.84
C PRO A 377 22.07 4.80 -32.13
N LEU A 378 21.31 5.86 -32.48
CA LEU A 378 21.65 6.71 -33.64
C LEU A 378 22.98 7.45 -33.39
N ASN A 379 23.19 7.91 -32.16
CA ASN A 379 24.45 8.52 -31.75
C ASN A 379 25.58 7.49 -31.76
N ALA A 380 25.36 6.29 -31.21
CA ALA A 380 26.34 5.20 -31.25
C ALA A 380 26.70 4.78 -32.69
N LEU A 381 25.72 4.74 -33.59
CA LEU A 381 25.93 4.47 -35.02
C LEU A 381 26.80 5.54 -35.67
N SER A 382 26.48 6.82 -35.46
CA SER A 382 27.29 7.90 -36.02
C SER A 382 28.74 7.84 -35.54
N PHE A 383 28.96 7.57 -34.26
CA PHE A 383 30.30 7.39 -33.70
C PHE A 383 31.04 6.21 -34.35
N SER A 384 30.36 5.08 -34.55
CA SER A 384 30.95 3.91 -35.23
C SER A 384 31.34 4.21 -36.69
N TYR A 385 30.48 4.91 -37.43
CA TYR A 385 30.74 5.29 -38.82
C TYR A 385 31.95 6.24 -38.94
N PHE A 386 32.01 7.29 -38.12
CA PHE A 386 33.13 8.21 -38.14
C PHE A 386 34.44 7.55 -37.70
N THR A 387 34.39 6.67 -36.70
CA THR A 387 35.55 5.88 -36.28
C THR A 387 36.04 5.00 -37.42
N SER A 388 35.14 4.30 -38.12
CA SER A 388 35.49 3.46 -39.27
C SER A 388 36.15 4.27 -40.39
N ILE A 389 35.61 5.44 -40.72
CA ILE A 389 36.18 6.35 -41.73
C ILE A 389 37.58 6.84 -41.31
N PHE A 390 37.75 7.21 -40.04
CA PHE A 390 39.03 7.70 -39.51
C PHE A 390 40.14 6.65 -39.69
N ILE A 391 39.87 5.40 -39.32
CA ILE A 391 40.89 4.35 -39.48
C ILE A 391 41.17 4.13 -40.99
N PHE A 392 40.16 4.18 -41.88
CA PHE A 392 40.39 4.05 -43.33
C PHE A 392 41.31 5.14 -43.88
N LEU A 393 41.17 6.38 -43.41
CA LEU A 393 42.07 7.48 -43.77
C LEU A 393 43.50 7.19 -43.33
N CYS A 394 43.71 6.60 -42.15
CA CYS A 394 45.03 6.19 -41.67
C CYS A 394 45.66 5.05 -42.48
N LEU A 395 44.87 4.06 -42.95
CA LEU A 395 45.39 2.91 -43.70
C LEU A 395 45.63 3.17 -45.19
N THR A 396 44.88 4.08 -45.80
CA THR A 396 45.01 4.41 -47.24
C THR A 396 46.45 4.76 -47.68
N PRO A 397 47.23 5.61 -46.98
CA PRO A 397 48.59 5.94 -47.40
C PRO A 397 49.53 4.72 -47.35
N ILE A 398 49.37 3.82 -46.38
CA ILE A 398 50.17 2.60 -46.24
C ILE A 398 50.03 1.72 -47.50
N ILE A 399 48.81 1.64 -48.04
CA ILE A 399 48.50 0.81 -49.21
C ILE A 399 48.95 1.48 -50.51
N ILE A 400 48.77 2.79 -50.66
CA ILE A 400 49.29 3.53 -51.82
C ILE A 400 50.81 3.38 -51.90
N ASN A 401 51.50 3.50 -50.76
CA ASN A 401 52.94 3.28 -50.69
C ASN A 401 53.33 1.83 -51.05
N SER A 402 52.56 0.85 -50.54
CA SER A 402 52.76 -0.56 -50.89
C SER A 402 52.59 -0.81 -52.39
N ILE A 403 51.58 -0.22 -53.04
CA ILE A 403 51.38 -0.30 -54.50
C ILE A 403 52.55 0.32 -55.27
N GLY A 404 53.08 1.44 -54.79
CA GLY A 404 54.29 2.07 -55.34
C GLY A 404 55.48 1.10 -55.32
N TYR A 405 55.73 0.49 -54.16
CA TYR A 405 56.77 -0.53 -53.98
C TYR A 405 56.56 -1.75 -54.91
N TYR A 406 55.32 -2.26 -55.04
CA TYR A 406 55.03 -3.38 -55.93
C TYR A 406 55.18 -3.04 -57.41
N LYS A 407 54.89 -1.80 -57.81
CA LYS A 407 55.08 -1.34 -59.20
C LYS A 407 56.57 -1.32 -59.53
N GLU A 408 57.41 -0.84 -58.62
CA GLU A 408 58.86 -0.85 -58.78
C GLU A 408 59.41 -2.28 -58.86
N LEU A 409 58.97 -3.17 -57.96
CA LEU A 409 59.31 -4.59 -58.00
C LEU A 409 58.87 -5.28 -59.30
N SER A 410 57.69 -4.90 -59.84
CA SER A 410 57.17 -5.41 -61.13
C SER A 410 58.04 -5.07 -62.31
N VAL A 411 58.52 -3.83 -62.33
CA VAL A 411 59.33 -3.29 -63.42
C VAL A 411 60.74 -3.88 -63.33
N ASN A 412 61.29 -4.04 -62.13
CA ASN A 412 62.60 -4.69 -61.95
C ASN A 412 62.59 -6.17 -62.36
N PHE A 413 61.53 -6.92 -62.02
CA PHE A 413 61.39 -8.31 -62.50
C PHE A 413 61.16 -8.40 -64.02
N SER A 414 60.37 -7.49 -64.59
CA SER A 414 60.11 -7.47 -66.04
C SER A 414 61.33 -6.99 -66.85
N GLY A 415 62.11 -6.05 -66.30
CA GLY A 415 63.35 -5.54 -66.88
C GLY A 415 64.52 -6.52 -66.77
N SER A 416 64.55 -7.34 -65.71
CA SER A 416 65.46 -8.48 -65.60
C SER A 416 65.11 -9.61 -66.59
N SER A 417 63.87 -9.66 -67.11
CA SER A 417 63.47 -10.58 -68.18
C SER A 417 63.86 -10.07 -69.57
N SER A 418 64.09 -8.76 -69.75
CA SER A 418 64.66 -8.20 -70.99
C SER A 418 66.19 -8.26 -71.06
N ASN A 419 66.86 -8.65 -69.97
CA ASN A 419 68.29 -8.95 -69.95
C ASN A 419 68.51 -10.23 -69.14
N GLY A 420 68.27 -11.37 -69.79
CA GLY A 420 68.60 -12.67 -69.24
C GLY A 420 68.39 -13.77 -70.27
N ASN A 421 69.47 -14.16 -70.95
CA ASN A 421 69.70 -15.58 -71.23
C ASN A 421 69.62 -16.32 -69.90
N PHE A 422 68.42 -16.72 -69.48
CA PHE A 422 68.17 -17.56 -68.32
C PHE A 422 67.00 -18.52 -68.58
N GLU A 423 66.73 -18.81 -69.86
CA GLU A 423 65.85 -19.90 -70.28
C GLU A 423 66.60 -21.25 -70.39
N GLN A 424 67.80 -21.35 -69.80
CA GLN A 424 68.65 -22.53 -69.94
C GLN A 424 69.33 -23.03 -68.65
N GLU A 425 68.97 -22.52 -67.47
CA GLU A 425 69.54 -23.00 -66.20
C GLU A 425 68.52 -23.39 -65.11
N LEU A 426 67.25 -23.61 -65.49
CA LEU A 426 66.29 -24.34 -64.64
C LEU A 426 65.61 -25.52 -65.36
N SER A 427 66.02 -25.86 -66.60
CA SER A 427 65.56 -27.06 -67.32
C SER A 427 66.36 -28.33 -66.98
N MET A 428 67.32 -28.26 -66.04
CA MET A 428 68.00 -29.45 -65.48
C MET A 428 67.61 -29.70 -64.02
N ARG A 429 66.31 -29.87 -63.74
CA ARG A 429 65.89 -30.58 -62.52
C ARG A 429 64.50 -31.24 -62.56
N ASP A 430 64.01 -31.57 -63.74
CA ASP A 430 62.73 -32.29 -63.89
C ASP A 430 62.78 -33.38 -64.97
N GLN A 431 63.92 -34.08 -65.08
CA GLN A 431 63.95 -35.42 -65.66
C GLN A 431 63.81 -36.45 -64.55
N GLY A 432 62.57 -36.80 -64.25
CA GLY A 432 62.16 -37.92 -63.41
C GLY A 432 60.93 -38.59 -64.00
N VAL A 433 61.10 -39.18 -65.18
CA VAL A 433 60.12 -40.04 -65.87
C VAL A 433 59.67 -41.17 -64.95
N TRP A 434 58.36 -41.28 -64.70
CA TRP A 434 57.70 -42.57 -64.43
C TRP A 434 56.24 -42.52 -64.92
N THR A 435 56.03 -42.96 -66.17
CA THR A 435 54.78 -43.59 -66.59
C THR A 435 54.78 -45.05 -66.12
N SER A 436 53.65 -45.50 -65.60
CA SER A 436 53.42 -46.85 -65.08
C SER A 436 53.52 -47.93 -66.17
N PRO A 437 54.07 -49.13 -65.88
CA PRO A 437 54.05 -50.24 -66.82
C PRO A 437 52.82 -51.13 -66.62
N GLN A 438 52.19 -51.55 -67.73
CA GLN A 438 51.28 -52.68 -67.76
C GLN A 438 51.85 -53.85 -68.58
N SER A 439 51.90 -55.00 -67.90
CA SER A 439 51.70 -56.37 -68.38
C SER A 439 52.86 -57.21 -68.97
N ARG A 440 53.07 -58.35 -68.28
CA ARG A 440 53.55 -59.70 -68.70
C ARG A 440 54.94 -59.79 -69.37
N SER A 441 55.86 -60.64 -68.94
CA SER A 441 55.74 -62.01 -68.41
C SER A 441 57.08 -62.50 -67.82
N THR A 442 56.99 -63.44 -66.85
CA THR A 442 58.00 -64.45 -66.41
C THR A 442 59.36 -63.94 -65.87
N SER A 443 59.93 -64.36 -64.73
CA SER A 443 59.78 -65.57 -63.90
C SER A 443 60.49 -65.38 -62.54
N ILE A 444 59.90 -65.97 -61.49
CA ILE A 444 60.51 -66.75 -60.38
C ILE A 444 61.73 -66.14 -59.62
N SER A 445 61.49 -65.76 -58.34
CA SER A 445 62.03 -66.40 -57.10
C SER A 445 62.43 -65.44 -55.96
N ILE A 446 61.68 -65.57 -54.85
CA ILE A 446 62.16 -65.87 -53.48
C ILE A 446 62.70 -64.73 -52.57
N HIS A 447 61.99 -64.63 -51.43
CA HIS A 447 62.37 -64.30 -50.04
C HIS A 447 62.26 -62.87 -49.45
N ASN A 448 61.30 -62.79 -48.52
CA ASN A 448 61.35 -62.26 -47.14
C ASN A 448 60.74 -60.87 -46.81
N LEU A 449 59.62 -60.96 -46.05
CA LEU A 449 59.07 -60.05 -45.03
C LEU A 449 60.11 -59.68 -43.94
N PRO A 450 59.92 -58.66 -43.04
CA PRO A 450 58.66 -58.17 -42.41
C PRO A 450 58.48 -56.63 -42.34
N VAL A 451 57.26 -56.07 -42.24
CA VAL A 451 56.42 -55.72 -41.06
C VAL A 451 57.12 -54.91 -39.95
N LEU A 452 56.63 -53.69 -39.67
CA LEU A 452 56.20 -53.14 -38.34
C LEU A 452 56.03 -51.60 -38.47
N VAL A 453 54.82 -51.03 -38.31
CA VAL A 453 54.17 -50.57 -37.05
C VAL A 453 54.38 -49.07 -36.80
N SER A 454 53.27 -48.32 -36.92
CA SER A 454 52.98 -47.12 -36.11
C SER A 454 52.90 -47.52 -34.64
N PRO A 455 53.26 -46.67 -33.66
CA PRO A 455 52.16 -45.99 -32.98
C PRO A 455 52.49 -44.64 -32.26
N LEU A 456 51.42 -43.87 -32.06
CA LEU A 456 50.95 -43.17 -30.85
C LEU A 456 51.77 -42.12 -30.07
N ASN A 457 50.93 -41.28 -29.43
CA ASN A 457 51.07 -40.43 -28.23
C ASN A 457 51.80 -39.08 -28.41
N ASP A 458 51.28 -37.94 -27.95
CA ASP A 458 50.13 -37.60 -27.07
C ASP A 458 49.45 -36.31 -27.56
#